data_AF-A0A7C5N951-F1
#
_entry.id   AF-A0A7C5N951-F1
#
_cell.length_a   1.000
_cell.length_b   1.000
_cell.length_c   1.000
_cell.angle_alpha   90.00
_cell.angle_beta   90.00
_cell.angle_gamma   90.00
#
_symmetry.space_group_name_H-M   'P 1'
#
loop_
_entity.id
_entity.type
_entity.pdbx_description
1 polymer ?
#
loop_
_entity_poly.entity_id
_entity_poly.type
_entity_poly.pdbx_seq_one_letter_code
_entity_poly.pdbx_strand_id
1 'polypeptide(L)' 'MKEVIFYGFIAAASLFVLGYSVHMLVGGLVAPETEWKLIAGACLLGAVVIALMAWDVIRRRRGYK' A
#
# COMPACT_ATOMS: atom_id res chain seq x y z
N MET A 1 -11.87 -17.76 4.63
CA MET A 1 -11.67 -16.78 5.75
C MET A 1 -10.21 -16.64 6.16
N LYS A 2 -9.48 -17.74 6.40
CA LYS A 2 -8.04 -17.70 6.75
C LYS A 2 -7.17 -16.96 5.72
N GLU A 3 -7.45 -17.14 4.42
CA GLU A 3 -6.69 -16.49 3.34
C GLU A 3 -6.85 -14.97 3.33
N VAL A 4 -8.04 -14.45 3.66
CA VAL A 4 -8.28 -13.00 3.68
C VAL A 4 -7.47 -12.31 4.77
N ILE A 5 -7.34 -12.96 5.94
CA ILE A 5 -6.50 -12.46 7.04
C ILE A 5 -5.03 -12.43 6.59
N PHE A 6 -4.56 -13.48 5.93
CA PHE A 6 -3.19 -13.55 5.43
C PHE A 6 -2.90 -12.49 4.36
N TYR A 7 -3.81 -12.29 3.41
CA TYR A 7 -3.68 -11.23 2.41
C TYR A 7 -3.76 -9.82 3.02
N GLY A 8 -4.62 -9.62 4.02
CA GLY A 8 -4.65 -8.36 4.77
C GLY A 8 -3.33 -8.07 5.49
N PHE A 9 -2.74 -9.10 6.11
CA PHE A 9 -1.43 -8.99 6.75
C PHE A 9 -0.32 -8.65 5.75
N ILE A 10 -0.27 -9.34 4.60
CA ILE A 10 0.69 -9.04 3.53
C ILE A 10 0.50 -7.61 3.02
N ALA A 11 -0.74 -7.19 2.76
CA ALA A 11 -1.03 -5.84 2.30
C ALA A 11 -0.52 -4.77 3.29
N ALA A 12 -0.76 -4.97 4.59
CA ALA A 12 -0.25 -4.09 5.62
C ALA A 12 1.30 -4.07 5.65
N ALA A 13 1.94 -5.25 5.64
CA ALA A 13 3.39 -5.36 5.61
C ALA A 13 4.00 -4.67 4.37
N SER A 14 3.39 -4.83 3.19
CA SER A 14 3.82 -4.15 1.97
C SER A 14 3.72 -2.63 2.07
N LEU A 15 2.69 -2.10 2.74
CA LEU A 15 2.57 -0.65 2.99
C LEU A 15 3.67 -0.14 3.93
N PHE A 16 4.02 -0.89 4.97
CA PHE A 16 5.15 -0.53 5.84
C PHE A 16 6.47 -0.52 5.07
N VAL A 17 6.71 -1.55 4.25
CA VAL A 17 7.91 -1.60 3.40
C VAL A 17 7.96 -0.44 2.42
N LEU A 18 6.83 -0.08 1.80
CA LEU A 18 6.74 1.08 0.91
C LEU A 18 7.06 2.39 1.65
N GLY A 19 6.43 2.63 2.80
CA GLY A 19 6.70 3.83 3.60
C GLY A 19 8.15 3.93 4.06
N TYR A 20 8.73 2.82 4.52
CA TYR A 20 10.15 2.76 4.88
C TYR A 20 11.07 2.96 3.67
N SER A 21 10.71 2.44 2.49
CA SER A 21 11.48 2.67 1.27
C SER A 21 11.49 4.15 0.87
N VAL A 22 10.36 4.85 1.03
CA VAL A 22 10.31 6.31 0.82
C VAL A 22 11.17 7.03 1.85
N HIS A 23 11.10 6.64 3.12
CA HIS A 23 12.00 7.18 4.16
C HIS A 23 13.48 6.97 3.80
N MET A 24 13.89 5.77 3.36
CA MET A 24 15.27 5.54 2.92
C MET A 24 15.65 6.36 1.68
N LEU A 25 14.70 6.65 0.80
CA LEU A 25 14.93 7.38 -0.44
C LEU A 25 15.12 8.89 -0.21
N VAL A 26 14.31 9.50 0.65
CA VAL A 26 14.29 10.97 0.85
C VAL A 26 14.69 11.41 2.26
N GLY A 27 14.97 10.47 3.16
CA GLY A 27 15.32 10.72 4.55
C GLY A 27 16.56 11.60 4.67
N GLY A 28 16.43 12.72 5.39
CA GLY A 28 17.50 13.70 5.55
C GLY A 28 17.80 14.55 4.31
N LEU A 29 17.13 14.31 3.18
CA LEU A 29 17.24 15.13 1.95
C LEU A 29 16.18 16.24 1.89
N VAL A 30 15.10 16.11 2.65
CA VAL A 30 13.98 17.08 2.70
C VAL A 30 13.64 17.46 4.14
N ALA A 31 12.86 18.54 4.30
CA ALA A 31 12.34 18.92 5.61
C ALA A 31 11.44 17.81 6.20
N PRO A 32 11.43 17.59 7.53
CA PRO A 32 10.68 16.49 8.17
C PRO A 32 9.19 16.47 7.81
N GLU A 33 8.57 17.64 7.67
CA GLU A 33 7.15 17.74 7.31
C GLU A 33 6.89 17.31 5.87
N THR A 34 7.86 17.53 4.98
CA THR A 34 7.78 17.13 3.56
C THR A 34 7.97 15.63 3.43
N GLU A 35 8.91 15.07 4.17
CA GLU A 35 9.14 13.63 4.25
C GLU A 35 7.87 12.88 4.70
N TRP A 36 7.22 13.35 5.77
CA TRP A 36 5.99 12.74 6.27
C TRP A 36 4.85 12.80 5.24
N LYS A 37 4.69 13.93 4.55
CA LYS A 37 3.70 14.09 3.47
C LYS A 37 3.96 13.13 2.30
N LEU A 38 5.22 12.94 1.92
CA LEU A 38 5.61 12.02 0.85
C LEU A 38 5.33 10.56 1.24
N ILE A 39 5.71 10.16 2.45
CA ILE A 39 5.44 8.81 2.98
C ILE A 39 3.93 8.56 3.04
N ALA A 40 3.17 9.50 3.62
CA ALA A 40 1.71 9.37 3.72
C ALA A 40 1.04 9.29 2.34
N GLY A 41 1.47 10.14 1.39
CA GLY A 41 0.99 10.12 0.01
C GLY A 41 1.29 8.80 -0.70
N ALA A 42 2.51 8.29 -0.57
CA ALA A 42 2.90 7.00 -1.14
C ALA A 42 2.10 5.84 -0.55
N CYS A 43 1.93 5.80 0.77
CA CYS A 43 1.13 4.78 1.44
C CYS A 43 -0.35 4.83 1.02
N LEU A 44 -0.94 6.03 0.88
CA LEU A 44 -2.32 6.19 0.39
C LEU A 44 -2.46 5.67 -1.04
N LEU A 45 -1.54 6.04 -1.94
CA LEU A 45 -1.55 5.52 -3.31
C LEU A 45 -1.39 4.00 -3.33
N GLY A 46 -0.46 3.45 -2.55
CA GLY A 46 -0.27 2.01 -2.42
C GLY A 46 -1.53 1.30 -1.93
N ALA A 47 -2.22 1.85 -0.93
CA ALA A 47 -3.46 1.29 -0.40
C ALA A 47 -4.58 1.29 -1.45
N VAL A 48 -4.71 2.37 -2.23
CA VAL A 48 -5.67 2.47 -3.34
C VAL A 48 -5.36 1.41 -4.40
N VAL A 49 -4.10 1.25 -4.81
CA VAL A 49 -3.70 0.23 -5.80
C VAL A 49 -4.03 -1.17 -5.30
N ILE A 50 -3.69 -1.50 -4.04
CA ILE A 50 -4.02 -2.80 -3.45
C ILE A 50 -5.54 -3.02 -3.41
N ALA A 51 -6.33 -2.00 -3.04
CA ALA A 51 -7.79 -2.10 -3.02
C ALA A 51 -8.38 -2.34 -4.41
N LEU A 52 -7.87 -1.65 -5.44
CA LEU A 52 -8.27 -1.86 -6.83
C LEU A 52 -7.91 -3.26 -7.33
N MET A 53 -6.72 -3.77 -6.99
CA MET A 53 -6.31 -5.14 -7.32
C MET A 53 -7.19 -6.18 -6.62
N ALA A 54 -7.48 -5.98 -5.34
CA ALA A 54 -8.38 -6.87 -4.59
C ALA A 54 -9.79 -6.87 -5.19
N TRP A 55 -10.30 -5.69 -5.56
CA TRP A 55 -11.58 -5.53 -6.24
C TRP A 55 -11.62 -6.25 -7.59
N ASP A 56 -10.60 -6.08 -8.42
CA ASP A 56 -10.49 -6.73 -9.72
C ASP A 56 -10.48 -8.26 -9.58
N VAL A 57 -9.73 -8.81 -8.63
CA VAL A 57 -9.74 -10.25 -8.32
C VAL A 57 -11.13 -10.73 -7.91
N ILE A 58 -11.83 -10.00 -7.05
CA ILE A 58 -13.20 -10.34 -6.62
C ILE A 58 -14.17 -10.30 -7.81
N ARG A 59 -14.06 -9.27 -8.66
CA ARG A 59 -14.92 -9.10 -9.84
C ARG A 59 -14.74 -10.26 -10.83
N ARG A 60 -13.48 -10.61 -11.14
CA ARG A 60 -13.15 -11.74 -12.03
C ARG A 60 -13.62 -13.08 -11.46
N ARG A 61 -13.48 -13.29 -10.14
CA ARG A 61 -13.99 -14.50 -9.46
C ARG A 61 -15.51 -14.63 -9.49
N ARG A 62 -16.25 -13.51 -9.58
CA ARG A 62 -17.72 -13.49 -9.69
C ARG A 62 -18.23 -13.67 -11.13
N GLY A 63 -17.36 -13.92 -12.11
CA GLY A 63 -17.75 -14.13 -13.51
C GLY A 63 -18.18 -12.86 -14.24
N TYR A 64 -17.97 -11.69 -13.64
CA TYR A 64 -18.15 -10.41 -14.31
C TYR A 64 -16.94 -10.20 -15.23
N LYS A 65 -17.14 -10.42 -16.54
CA LYS A 65 -16.16 -10.08 -17.59
C LYS A 65 -15.88 -8.57 -17.57
#